data_AF-A0A482Z661-F1
#
_entry.id   AF-A0A482Z661-F1
#
_cell.length_a   1.000
_cell.length_b   1.000
_cell.length_c   1.000
_cell.angle_alpha   90.00
_cell.angle_beta   90.00
_cell.angle_gamma   90.00
#
_symmetry.space_group_name_H-M   'P 1'
#
loop_
_entity.id
_entity.type
_entity.pdbx_description
1 polymer ?
#
loop_
_entity_poly.entity_id
_entity_poly.type
_entity_poly.pdbx_seq_one_letter_code
_entity_poly.pdbx_strand_id
1 'polypeptide(L)'
;MISLNLVLAGLRLGLKNRQVGEKWVSDDCSYLCKGLRLDNIGQKEKSVEYLLLRSNNKLKANDIWRVTNKPESMSNQELINTGYQNPSCKNYLIYKIEKIENSAFSDIVWNIEKLPSYKSIDNKYKPFTTTLSELSQATI
;
A
#
# COMPACT_ATOMS: atom_id res chain seq x y z
N MET A 1 -6.24 24.03 -2.38
CA MET A 1 -6.53 22.78 -1.65
C MET A 1 -5.37 21.83 -1.91
N ILE A 2 -4.54 21.53 -0.90
CA ILE A 2 -3.42 20.61 -1.06
C ILE A 2 -4.01 19.21 -1.01
N SER A 3 -4.04 18.52 -2.15
CA SER A 3 -4.56 17.16 -2.25
C SER A 3 -3.48 16.19 -1.78
N LEU A 4 -3.64 15.63 -0.58
CA LEU A 4 -2.83 14.50 -0.15
C LEU A 4 -3.31 13.23 -0.84
N ASN A 5 -2.41 12.58 -1.57
CA ASN A 5 -2.70 11.33 -2.28
C ASN A 5 -2.33 10.14 -1.39
N LEU A 6 -3.26 9.20 -1.27
CA LEU A 6 -3.06 7.91 -0.62
C LEU A 6 -3.02 6.80 -1.65
N VAL A 7 -2.09 5.84 -1.52
CA VAL A 7 -2.21 4.56 -2.24
C VAL A 7 -2.98 3.57 -1.36
N LEU A 8 -4.06 3.01 -1.91
CA LEU A 8 -4.74 1.85 -1.34
C LEU A 8 -4.11 0.58 -1.85
N ALA A 9 -3.35 -0.11 -1.00
CA ALA A 9 -2.73 -1.36 -1.39
C ALA A 9 -3.50 -2.55 -0.78
N GLY A 10 -3.99 -3.43 -1.65
CA GLY A 10 -4.49 -4.73 -1.22
C GLY A 10 -3.32 -5.57 -0.74
N LEU A 11 -3.36 -6.03 0.51
CA LEU A 11 -2.34 -6.93 1.05
C LEU A 11 -2.51 -8.30 0.38
N ARG A 12 -1.94 -8.46 -0.82
CA ARG A 12 -1.97 -9.72 -1.56
C ARG A 12 -1.17 -10.71 -0.74
N LEU A 13 -1.84 -11.50 0.11
CA LEU A 13 -1.32 -12.78 0.63
C LEU A 13 -1.12 -13.73 -0.57
N GLY A 14 -0.16 -13.41 -1.44
CA GLY A 14 0.33 -14.29 -2.47
C GLY A 14 1.24 -15.31 -1.81
N LEU A 15 0.64 -16.33 -1.17
CA LEU A 15 1.23 -17.62 -0.81
C LEU A 15 2.56 -17.67 -0.02
N LYS A 16 3.20 -16.55 0.36
CA LYS A 16 4.43 -16.55 1.18
C LYS A 16 4.49 -15.56 2.35
N ASN A 17 3.42 -14.81 2.63
CA ASN A 17 3.23 -14.16 3.94
C ASN A 17 2.74 -15.14 5.04
N ARG A 18 2.90 -16.46 4.83
CA ARG A 18 2.69 -17.48 5.87
C ARG A 18 3.99 -17.88 6.58
N GLN A 19 5.17 -17.64 6.00
CA GLN A 19 6.45 -17.89 6.68
C GLN A 19 7.07 -16.63 7.29
N VAL A 20 6.69 -15.46 6.80
CA VAL A 20 7.18 -14.17 7.27
C VAL A 20 5.97 -13.26 7.41
N GLY A 21 5.28 -13.36 8.55
CA GLY A 21 4.06 -12.59 8.81
C GLY A 21 4.30 -11.08 8.79
N GLU A 22 3.29 -10.33 9.25
CA GLU A 22 3.25 -8.88 9.49
C GLU A 22 4.53 -8.26 10.12
N LYS A 23 5.40 -9.11 10.67
CA LYS A 23 6.73 -8.86 11.21
C LYS A 23 7.65 -8.00 10.31
N TRP A 24 7.68 -8.18 8.98
CA TRP A 24 8.60 -7.38 8.14
C TRP A 24 8.16 -5.94 7.89
N VAL A 25 6.85 -5.68 7.80
CA VAL A 25 6.36 -4.29 7.74
C VAL A 25 6.73 -3.56 9.04
N SER A 26 6.81 -4.29 10.15
CA SER A 26 7.18 -3.76 11.45
C SER A 26 8.69 -3.62 11.68
N ASP A 27 9.51 -4.54 11.16
CA ASP A 27 10.95 -4.57 11.45
C ASP A 27 11.75 -3.64 10.50
N ASP A 28 11.40 -3.60 9.21
CA ASP A 28 12.11 -2.82 8.18
C ASP A 28 11.32 -1.61 7.66
N CYS A 29 10.15 -1.33 8.23
CA CYS A 29 9.34 -0.15 7.91
C CYS A 29 9.15 0.01 6.38
N SER A 30 8.88 -1.11 5.69
CA SER A 30 8.82 -1.16 4.23
C SER A 30 7.64 -1.99 3.72
N TYR A 31 6.98 -1.52 2.66
CA TYR A 31 5.84 -2.19 2.02
C TYR A 31 6.14 -2.59 0.57
N LEU A 32 5.83 -3.85 0.23
CA LEU A 32 6.16 -4.46 -1.06
C LEU A 32 4.91 -4.67 -1.94
N CYS A 33 4.90 -3.98 -3.07
CA CYS A 33 3.92 -4.14 -4.14
C CYS A 33 4.44 -5.12 -5.22
N LYS A 34 3.87 -6.34 -5.25
CA LYS A 34 4.27 -7.40 -6.18
C LYS A 34 3.82 -7.13 -7.62
N GLY A 35 4.76 -7.30 -8.58
CA GLY A 35 4.45 -7.29 -10.00
C GLY A 35 4.21 -5.90 -10.59
N LEU A 36 4.59 -4.86 -9.85
CA LEU A 36 4.54 -3.47 -10.30
C LEU A 36 5.95 -2.95 -10.53
N ARG A 37 6.07 -1.99 -11.45
CA ARG A 37 7.27 -1.22 -11.70
C ARG A 37 6.93 0.26 -11.71
N LEU A 38 7.94 1.12 -11.53
CA LEU A 38 7.79 2.57 -11.60
C LEU A 38 7.24 3.06 -12.95
N ASP A 39 7.55 2.40 -14.06
CA ASP A 39 7.00 2.71 -15.39
C ASP A 39 5.50 2.41 -15.51
N ASN A 40 4.97 1.50 -14.69
CA ASN A 40 3.59 1.01 -14.78
C ASN A 40 2.62 1.63 -13.75
N ILE A 41 3.11 2.54 -12.90
CA ILE A 41 2.29 3.30 -11.96
C ILE A 41 2.19 4.76 -12.42
N GLY A 42 1.02 5.38 -12.18
CA GLY A 42 0.80 6.77 -12.52
C GLY A 42 1.66 7.72 -11.68
N GLN A 43 1.74 8.98 -12.11
CA GLN A 43 2.51 10.01 -11.39
C GLN A 43 1.98 10.23 -9.97
N LYS A 44 0.67 10.07 -9.76
CA LYS A 44 0.03 10.23 -8.45
C LYS A 44 0.48 9.14 -7.47
N GLU A 45 0.60 7.91 -7.93
CA GLU A 45 1.04 6.74 -7.16
C GLU A 45 2.51 6.85 -6.72
N LYS A 46 3.33 7.64 -7.44
CA LYS A 46 4.73 7.92 -7.12
C LYS A 46 4.90 8.99 -6.05
N SER A 47 3.92 9.89 -5.95
CA SER A 47 3.95 11.06 -5.07
C SER A 47 2.91 10.93 -3.94
N VAL A 48 2.71 9.72 -3.43
CA VAL A 48 1.80 9.51 -2.30
C VAL A 48 2.50 9.78 -0.99
N GLU A 49 1.75 10.36 -0.07
CA GLU A 49 2.23 10.69 1.27
C GLU A 49 1.81 9.62 2.28
N TYR A 50 0.76 8.86 1.97
CA TYR A 50 0.24 7.82 2.85
C TYR A 50 -0.11 6.54 2.07
N LEU A 51 0.03 5.43 2.77
CA LEU A 51 -0.43 4.12 2.34
C LEU A 51 -1.56 3.67 3.26
N LEU A 52 -2.71 3.36 2.68
CA LEU A 52 -3.81 2.72 3.38
C LEU A 52 -3.78 1.24 3.03
N LEU A 53 -3.49 0.40 4.02
CA LEU A 53 -3.42 -1.05 3.87
C LEU A 53 -4.78 -1.65 4.21
N ARG A 54 -5.21 -2.59 3.37
CA ARG A 54 -6.43 -3.38 3.63
C ARG A 54 -6.08 -4.86 3.67
N SER A 55 -6.65 -5.57 4.64
CA SER A 55 -6.57 -7.03 4.67
C SER A 55 -7.33 -7.64 3.50
N ASN A 56 -6.88 -8.81 3.03
CA ASN A 56 -7.53 -9.52 1.94
C ASN A 56 -9.02 -9.77 2.22
N ASN A 57 -9.84 -9.57 1.18
CA ASN A 57 -11.31 -9.69 1.19
C ASN A 57 -12.07 -8.75 2.14
N LYS A 58 -11.37 -7.85 2.86
CA LYS A 58 -12.03 -6.79 3.64
C LYS A 58 -12.18 -5.54 2.78
N LEU A 59 -13.39 -5.00 2.85
CA LEU A 59 -13.78 -3.70 2.29
C LEU A 59 -13.60 -2.57 3.31
N LYS A 60 -13.31 -2.95 4.56
CA LYS A 60 -12.93 -2.03 5.62
C LYS A 60 -11.42 -1.96 5.72
N ALA A 61 -10.88 -0.76 5.82
CA ALA A 61 -9.48 -0.50 6.11
C ALA A 61 -9.39 0.44 7.31
N ASN A 62 -8.40 0.23 8.16
CA ASN A 62 -8.12 1.04 9.34
C ASN A 62 -6.61 1.17 9.60
N ASP A 63 -5.79 0.71 8.66
CA ASP A 63 -4.35 0.59 8.84
C ASP A 63 -3.64 1.55 7.89
N ILE A 64 -3.33 2.74 8.39
CA ILE A 64 -2.71 3.83 7.63
C ILE A 64 -1.25 4.02 8.05
N TRP A 65 -0.39 4.19 7.05
CA TRP A 65 1.04 4.32 7.20
C TRP A 65 1.52 5.56 6.44
N ARG A 66 2.48 6.30 7.00
CA ARG A 66 3.08 7.46 6.32
C ARG A 66 4.18 6.98 5.41
N VAL A 67 4.20 7.43 4.16
CA VAL A 67 5.30 7.18 3.22
C VAL A 67 6.41 8.18 3.51
N THR A 68 7.61 7.67 3.79
CA THR A 68 8.77 8.51 4.15
C THR A 68 9.63 8.87 2.96
N ASN A 69 9.65 8.00 1.95
CA ASN A 69 10.45 8.18 0.75
C ASN A 69 9.68 7.78 -0.50
N LYS A 70 10.14 8.30 -1.64
CA LYS A 70 9.62 7.91 -2.95
C LYS A 70 9.76 6.39 -3.15
N PRO A 71 8.80 5.75 -3.85
CA PRO A 71 8.87 4.32 -4.07
C PRO A 71 10.09 3.96 -4.92
N GLU A 72 10.77 2.90 -4.51
CA GLU A 72 11.93 2.34 -5.20
C GLU A 72 11.51 1.09 -5.97
N SER A 73 12.07 0.91 -7.17
CA SER A 73 11.86 -0.32 -7.95
C SER A 73 13.00 -1.27 -7.66
N MET A 74 12.69 -2.49 -7.24
CA MET A 74 13.66 -3.58 -7.09
C MET A 74 13.27 -4.80 -7.91
N SER A 75 14.29 -5.48 -8.41
CA SER A 75 14.21 -6.80 -9.02
C SER A 75 14.12 -7.90 -7.96
N ASN A 76 13.74 -9.09 -8.40
CA ASN A 76 13.76 -10.29 -7.57
C ASN A 76 15.17 -10.64 -7.05
N GLN A 77 16.22 -10.39 -7.83
CA GLN A 77 17.59 -10.65 -7.40
C GLN A 77 18.03 -9.68 -6.29
N GLU A 78 17.71 -8.39 -6.42
CA GLU A 78 17.99 -7.39 -5.37
C GLU A 78 17.25 -7.70 -4.08
N LEU A 79 16.01 -8.20 -4.18
CA LEU A 79 15.26 -8.69 -3.03
C LEU A 79 15.94 -9.91 -2.39
N ILE A 80 16.38 -10.89 -3.18
CA ILE A 80 17.10 -12.06 -2.62
C ILE A 80 18.38 -11.61 -1.91
N ASN A 81 19.12 -10.66 -2.50
CA ASN A 81 20.35 -10.12 -1.93
C ASN A 81 20.11 -9.35 -0.61
N THR A 82 18.96 -8.70 -0.47
CA THR A 82 18.54 -8.02 0.78
C THR A 82 17.95 -8.98 1.82
N GLY A 83 17.88 -10.28 1.52
CA GLY A 83 17.43 -11.32 2.45
C GLY A 83 15.98 -11.78 2.24
N TYR A 84 15.28 -11.28 1.22
CA TYR A 84 13.92 -11.73 0.92
C TYR A 84 13.90 -13.12 0.31
N GLN A 85 13.18 -14.02 0.97
CA GLN A 85 13.08 -15.40 0.50
C GLN A 85 11.95 -15.55 -0.54
N ASN A 86 12.33 -16.06 -1.71
CA ASN A 86 11.42 -16.49 -2.79
C ASN A 86 10.49 -15.38 -3.35
N PRO A 87 11.06 -14.33 -3.96
CA PRO A 87 10.30 -13.43 -4.82
C PRO A 87 9.68 -14.20 -5.99
N SER A 88 8.38 -14.07 -6.16
CA SER A 88 7.57 -14.76 -7.18
C SER A 88 7.30 -13.96 -8.46
N CYS A 89 7.50 -12.64 -8.45
CA CYS A 89 7.54 -11.77 -9.63
C CYS A 89 8.96 -11.33 -9.95
N LYS A 90 9.21 -10.87 -11.18
CA LYS A 90 10.50 -10.32 -11.62
C LYS A 90 10.80 -8.95 -11.00
N ASN A 91 9.78 -8.12 -10.79
CA ASN A 91 9.93 -6.76 -10.29
C ASN A 91 8.92 -6.45 -9.19
N TYR A 92 9.34 -5.52 -8.35
CA TYR A 92 8.62 -5.07 -7.19
C TYR A 92 8.79 -3.57 -7.00
N LEU A 93 7.76 -2.99 -6.41
CA LEU A 93 7.76 -1.61 -5.99
C LEU A 93 7.77 -1.58 -4.46
N ILE A 94 8.73 -0.87 -3.89
CA ILE A 94 8.97 -0.83 -2.45
C ILE A 94 8.73 0.59 -1.95
N TYR A 95 7.88 0.71 -0.94
CA TYR A 95 7.62 1.96 -0.25
C TYR A 95 8.24 1.88 1.14
N LYS A 96 9.02 2.90 1.51
CA LYS A 96 9.43 3.09 2.90
C LYS A 96 8.30 3.79 3.64
N ILE A 97 7.89 3.20 4.76
CA ILE A 97 6.72 3.60 5.53
C ILE A 97 7.01 3.70 7.01
N GLU A 98 6.29 4.55 7.70
CA GLU A 98 6.35 4.68 9.15
C GLU A 98 4.94 4.54 9.72
N LYS A 99 4.86 3.86 10.88
CA LYS A 99 3.63 3.78 11.64
C LYS A 99 3.28 5.15 12.18
N ILE A 100 2.03 5.57 12.00
CA ILE A 100 1.59 6.86 12.51
C ILE A 100 1.04 6.67 13.92
N GLU A 101 1.90 6.77 14.92
CA GLU A 101 1.48 6.76 16.31
C GLU A 101 0.74 8.06 16.66
N ASN A 102 -0.37 7.95 17.40
CA ASN A 102 -1.14 9.09 17.91
C ASN A 102 -1.69 10.04 16.81
N SER A 103 -2.18 9.48 15.70
CA SER A 103 -2.81 10.27 14.64
C SER A 103 -4.31 10.35 14.79
N ALA A 104 -4.90 11.40 14.21
CA ALA A 104 -6.34 11.57 14.01
C ALA A 104 -7.02 10.41 13.25
N PHE A 105 -6.24 9.44 12.80
CA PHE A 105 -6.65 8.29 12.00
C PHE A 105 -6.72 6.98 12.80
N SER A 106 -6.22 6.96 14.04
CA SER A 106 -6.03 5.75 14.85
C SER A 106 -7.32 4.98 15.15
N ASP A 107 -8.47 5.66 15.17
CA ASP A 107 -9.78 5.05 15.42
C ASP A 107 -10.71 5.08 14.19
N ILE A 108 -10.21 5.50 13.03
CA ILE A 108 -11.05 5.66 11.84
C ILE A 108 -11.07 4.37 11.03
N VAL A 109 -12.28 3.93 10.70
CA VAL A 109 -12.52 2.82 9.77
C VAL A 109 -13.11 3.37 8.48
N TRP A 110 -12.50 3.04 7.35
CA TRP A 110 -12.94 3.46 6.04
C TRP A 110 -13.57 2.32 5.25
N ASN A 111 -14.70 2.60 4.60
CA ASN A 111 -15.30 1.73 3.59
C ASN A 111 -14.71 2.03 2.21
N ILE A 112 -13.86 1.13 1.73
CA ILE A 112 -13.22 1.26 0.42
C ILE A 112 -14.25 1.23 -0.73
N GLU A 113 -15.42 0.61 -0.56
CA GLU A 113 -16.46 0.60 -1.61
C GLU A 113 -17.10 1.96 -1.84
N LYS A 114 -17.05 2.85 -0.85
CA LYS A 114 -17.58 4.21 -1.00
C LYS A 114 -16.67 5.08 -1.87
N LEU A 115 -15.41 4.69 -2.06
CA LEU A 115 -14.43 5.49 -2.81
C LEU A 115 -14.73 5.46 -4.32
N PRO A 116 -14.83 6.62 -4.99
CA PRO A 116 -15.00 6.69 -6.43
C PRO A 116 -13.89 5.95 -7.19
N SER A 117 -12.64 6.16 -6.79
CA SER A 117 -11.48 5.48 -7.40
C SER A 117 -11.56 3.96 -7.31
N TYR A 118 -12.18 3.40 -6.27
CA TYR A 118 -12.36 1.95 -6.15
C TYR A 118 -13.37 1.39 -7.16
N LYS A 119 -14.45 2.13 -7.42
CA LYS A 119 -15.49 1.73 -8.37
C LYS A 119 -15.00 1.74 -9.81
N SER A 120 -14.04 2.62 -10.13
CA SER A 120 -13.48 2.79 -11.47
C SER A 120 -12.35 1.81 -11.82
N ILE A 121 -11.96 0.91 -10.90
CA ILE A 121 -10.83 0.01 -11.12
C ILE A 121 -11.27 -1.34 -11.65
N ASP A 122 -10.68 -1.73 -12.79
CA ASP A 122 -10.91 -3.03 -13.42
C ASP A 122 -10.45 -4.21 -12.55
N ASN A 123 -9.33 -4.03 -11.85
CA ASN A 123 -8.75 -5.04 -10.97
C ASN A 123 -8.73 -4.55 -9.52
N LYS A 124 -9.70 -4.98 -8.71
CA LYS A 124 -9.83 -4.62 -7.29
C LYS A 124 -8.59 -4.90 -6.44
N TYR A 125 -7.63 -5.68 -6.93
CA TYR A 125 -6.35 -5.97 -6.28
C TYR A 125 -5.20 -5.07 -6.71
N LYS A 126 -5.39 -4.22 -7.73
CA LYS A 126 -4.39 -3.24 -8.16
C LYS A 126 -4.42 -2.05 -7.20
N PRO A 127 -3.25 -1.57 -6.73
CA PRO A 127 -3.21 -0.37 -5.93
C PRO A 127 -3.67 0.83 -6.75
N PHE A 128 -4.29 1.78 -6.06
CA PHE A 128 -4.82 2.99 -6.67
C PHE A 128 -4.72 4.17 -5.74
N THR A 129 -4.82 5.37 -6.33
CA THR A 129 -4.78 6.62 -5.60
C THR A 129 -6.16 7.13 -5.23
N THR A 130 -6.28 7.67 -4.02
CA THR A 130 -7.44 8.43 -3.54
C THR A 130 -6.97 9.66 -2.77
N THR A 131 -7.84 10.63 -2.60
CA THR A 131 -7.56 11.84 -1.84
C THR A 131 -8.03 11.73 -0.40
N LEU A 132 -7.43 12.50 0.51
CA LEU A 132 -7.90 12.57 1.89
C LEU A 132 -9.37 13.02 1.99
N SER A 133 -9.84 13.89 1.10
CA SER A 133 -11.23 14.34 1.07
C SER A 133 -12.21 13.21 0.75
N GLU A 134 -11.90 12.38 -0.25
CA GLU A 134 -12.68 11.19 -0.57
C GLU A 134 -12.65 10.18 0.57
N LEU A 135 -11.47 10.00 1.18
CA LEU A 135 -11.27 9.12 2.31
C LEU A 135 -12.11 9.56 3.52
N SER A 136 -12.15 10.86 3.83
CA SER A 136 -12.97 11.40 4.91
C SER A 136 -14.47 11.12 4.74
N GLN A 137 -14.97 11.10 3.51
CA GLN A 137 -16.37 10.78 3.20
C GLN A 137 -16.67 9.27 3.25
N ALA A 138 -15.63 8.45 3.14
CA ALA A 138 -15.73 7.00 3.16
C ALA A 138 -15.71 6.40 4.57
N THR A 139 -15.63 7.23 5.61
CA THR A 139 -15.67 6.81 7.02
C THR A 139 -16.99 6.07 7.37
N ILE A 140 -16.91 5.20 8.37
CA ILE A 140 -18.04 4.42 8.92
C ILE A 140 -18.07 4.59 10.43
#